data_AF-A0A1L9NJ93-F1
#
_entry.id   AF-A0A1L9NJ93-F1
#
_cell.length_a   1.000
_cell.length_b   1.000
_cell.length_c   1.000
_cell.angle_alpha   90.00
_cell.angle_beta   90.00
_cell.angle_gamma   90.00
#
_symmetry.space_group_name_H-M   'P 1'
#
loop_
_entity.id
_entity.type
_entity.pdbx_description
1 polymer ?
#
loop_
_entity_poly.entity_id
_entity_poly.type
_entity_poly.pdbx_seq_one_letter_code
_entity_poly.pdbx_strand_id
1 'polypeptide(L)'
;MARNPSRLLYASRSLQLTTSRRQFGTSASSILPLLSPPRYTPVRSSLISSTPSTSSPLAHHIPTTATPIRGITTNTTPKMATTTTLDPQYAQLFQTLESQFQTTTLPHDKWYILAISTLVANPDPERADQLYLYLTSKPEYSTPSSRQVLIRRIREALIKSVIIVGVCKPIEAILAISKLEAPEDKDYTFTREGWQCDEANHERGVAWLEKLYARNTSGTLDLFAAHKDFAWLSKEITYGLFLSDRGVLDDLDTQLVVLPAIMSQNLRIETHWHIRGTRRLGVSLEDVRVLCEGVKHVAGFYGRVLDKVPGVEEVEGDV
;
A
#
# COMPACT_ATOMS: atom_id res chain seq x y z
N MET A 1 -20.93 -38.64 -66.78
CA MET A 1 -21.61 -37.72 -67.73
C MET A 1 -21.70 -36.36 -67.04
N ALA A 2 -20.75 -35.42 -67.25
CA ALA A 2 -20.81 -34.33 -68.25
C ALA A 2 -22.12 -33.50 -68.10
N ARG A 3 -22.17 -32.19 -67.79
CA ARG A 3 -21.32 -31.01 -68.03
C ARG A 3 -21.67 -29.87 -67.03
N ASN A 4 -20.67 -29.04 -66.68
CA ASN A 4 -20.79 -27.63 -66.24
C ASN A 4 -20.89 -26.73 -67.53
N PRO A 5 -21.11 -25.38 -67.54
CA PRO A 5 -21.08 -24.42 -66.43
C PRO A 5 -22.06 -23.22 -66.47
N SER A 6 -22.08 -22.42 -65.40
CA SER A 6 -22.14 -20.94 -65.49
C SER A 6 -21.57 -20.30 -64.22
N ARG A 7 -20.58 -19.43 -64.44
CA ARG A 7 -19.79 -18.65 -63.46
C ARG A 7 -20.55 -17.39 -63.04
N LEU A 8 -20.39 -16.95 -61.80
CA LEU A 8 -20.29 -15.53 -61.44
C LEU A 8 -19.29 -15.38 -60.28
N LEU A 9 -18.22 -14.65 -60.56
CA LEU A 9 -17.12 -14.28 -59.65
C LEU A 9 -17.51 -12.98 -58.93
N TYR A 10 -17.29 -12.90 -57.62
CA TYR A 10 -17.29 -11.63 -56.88
C TYR A 10 -15.85 -11.27 -56.50
N ALA A 11 -15.44 -10.08 -56.91
CA ALA A 11 -14.08 -9.57 -56.81
C ALA A 11 -13.83 -8.89 -55.46
N SER A 12 -12.68 -9.18 -54.88
CA SER A 12 -12.06 -8.45 -53.77
C SER A 12 -11.61 -7.05 -54.24
N ARG A 13 -11.87 -6.02 -53.42
CA ARG A 13 -11.23 -4.69 -53.58
C ARG A 13 -10.55 -4.28 -52.27
N SER A 14 -9.22 -4.20 -52.35
CA SER A 14 -8.34 -3.59 -51.36
C SER A 14 -8.55 -2.07 -51.33
N LEU A 15 -8.68 -1.51 -50.12
CA LEU A 15 -8.66 -0.07 -49.85
C LEU A 15 -7.20 0.36 -49.62
N GLN A 16 -6.64 1.10 -50.58
CA GLN A 16 -5.41 1.86 -50.39
C GLN A 16 -5.74 3.17 -49.68
N LEU A 17 -5.17 3.39 -48.49
CA LEU A 17 -5.17 4.70 -47.83
C LEU A 17 -4.11 5.60 -48.46
N THR A 18 -4.56 6.72 -49.02
CA THR A 18 -3.72 7.81 -49.50
C THR A 18 -3.33 8.73 -48.33
N THR A 19 -2.04 9.01 -48.21
CA THR A 19 -1.47 9.93 -47.22
C THR A 19 -1.55 11.37 -47.73
N SER A 20 -2.38 12.20 -47.09
CA SER A 20 -2.41 13.65 -47.34
C SER A 20 -1.57 14.38 -46.29
N ARG A 21 -0.47 14.95 -46.77
CA ARG A 21 0.53 15.73 -46.02
C ARG A 21 0.04 17.17 -45.94
N ARG A 22 -0.47 17.61 -44.78
CA ARG A 22 -0.72 19.04 -44.51
C ARG A 22 0.55 19.71 -43.98
N GLN A 23 1.09 20.63 -44.76
CA GLN A 23 2.03 21.65 -44.32
C GLN A 23 1.29 22.67 -43.44
N PHE A 24 1.89 23.04 -42.30
CA PHE A 24 1.50 24.24 -41.56
C PHE A 24 2.72 25.14 -41.35
N GLY A 25 2.45 26.43 -41.51
CA GLY A 25 3.41 27.52 -41.67
C GLY A 25 4.29 27.81 -40.47
N THR A 26 5.43 28.37 -40.82
CA THR A 26 6.37 29.09 -39.96
C THR A 26 5.78 30.41 -39.47
N SER A 27 5.84 30.68 -38.16
CA SER A 27 6.41 31.90 -37.55
C SER A 27 5.88 32.10 -36.13
N ALA A 28 6.80 32.26 -35.17
CA ALA A 28 6.75 33.28 -34.11
C ALA A 28 7.86 32.98 -33.10
N SER A 29 8.80 33.91 -33.00
CA SER A 29 9.91 33.96 -32.07
C SER A 29 9.46 33.91 -30.61
N SER A 30 10.18 33.15 -29.77
CA SER A 30 10.26 33.42 -28.33
C SER A 30 11.65 33.03 -27.84
N ILE A 31 12.39 34.04 -27.43
CA ILE A 31 13.74 33.96 -26.89
C ILE A 31 13.63 33.56 -25.42
N LEU A 32 14.17 32.41 -25.05
CA LEU A 32 14.48 32.04 -23.66
C LEU A 32 15.94 31.59 -23.60
N PRO A 33 16.76 32.09 -22.66
CA PRO A 33 18.16 31.75 -22.61
C PRO A 33 18.36 30.31 -22.09
N LEU A 34 19.14 29.52 -22.83
CA LEU A 34 19.63 28.22 -22.37
C LEU A 34 20.54 28.42 -21.14
N LEU A 35 20.04 28.09 -19.95
CA LEU A 35 20.88 27.83 -18.78
C LEU A 35 21.46 26.43 -18.92
N SER A 36 22.78 26.36 -19.09
CA SER A 36 23.51 25.08 -19.08
C SER A 36 23.50 24.49 -17.66
N PRO A 37 23.30 23.17 -17.49
CA PRO A 37 23.38 22.55 -16.17
C PRO A 37 24.83 22.54 -15.66
N PRO A 38 25.05 22.65 -14.33
CA PRO A 38 26.39 22.65 -13.77
C PRO A 38 27.07 21.29 -13.95
N ARG A 39 28.35 21.31 -14.36
CA ARG A 39 29.18 20.11 -14.47
C ARG A 39 29.50 19.58 -13.08
N TYR A 40 28.94 18.42 -12.74
CA TYR A 40 29.35 17.66 -11.56
C TYR A 40 30.70 16.97 -11.83
N THR A 41 31.67 17.18 -10.95
CA THR A 41 32.96 16.45 -10.94
C THR A 41 33.01 15.59 -9.69
N PRO A 42 33.11 14.25 -9.80
CA PRO A 42 33.19 13.40 -8.62
C PRO A 42 34.58 13.49 -7.99
N VAL A 43 34.62 13.77 -6.69
CA VAL A 43 35.83 13.69 -5.87
C VAL A 43 36.18 12.21 -5.67
N ARG A 44 37.40 11.84 -6.05
CA ARG A 44 37.94 10.48 -5.97
C ARG A 44 38.26 10.14 -4.51
N SER A 45 37.50 9.22 -3.90
CA SER A 45 37.83 8.67 -2.58
C SER A 45 38.98 7.66 -2.71
N SER A 46 40.07 7.89 -1.99
CA SER A 46 41.22 7.01 -1.89
C SER A 46 40.91 5.81 -0.99
N LEU A 47 41.06 4.61 -1.55
CA LEU A 47 41.03 3.33 -0.85
C LEU A 47 42.09 3.28 0.25
N ILE A 48 41.67 3.02 1.49
CA ILE A 48 42.56 2.55 2.56
C ILE A 48 42.10 1.15 2.95
N SER A 49 42.97 0.19 2.62
CA SER A 49 42.96 -1.18 3.09
C SER A 49 43.40 -1.22 4.56
N SER A 50 42.69 -1.96 5.41
CA SER A 50 43.18 -2.29 6.75
C SER A 50 42.82 -3.73 7.11
N THR A 51 43.86 -4.55 7.21
CA THR A 51 43.86 -5.86 7.87
C THR A 51 43.91 -5.70 9.40
N PRO A 52 43.48 -6.70 10.19
CA PRO A 52 43.48 -6.60 11.64
C PRO A 52 44.78 -7.14 12.24
N SER A 53 45.32 -6.46 13.26
CA SER A 53 46.31 -7.07 14.15
C SER A 53 46.13 -6.59 15.59
N THR A 54 46.36 -7.53 16.49
CA THR A 54 46.13 -7.54 17.93
C THR A 54 47.30 -6.95 18.72
N SER A 55 47.00 -6.49 19.95
CA SER A 55 47.83 -6.51 21.18
C SER A 55 47.92 -5.18 21.95
N SER A 56 48.15 -5.33 23.26
CA SER A 56 47.77 -4.48 24.40
C SER A 56 48.92 -3.51 24.85
N PRO A 57 48.95 -2.94 26.07
CA PRO A 57 48.48 -1.59 26.41
C PRO A 57 49.61 -0.63 26.82
N LEU A 58 49.36 0.69 26.77
CA LEU A 58 50.24 1.69 27.40
C LEU A 58 49.40 2.76 28.11
N ALA A 59 49.61 2.84 29.41
CA ALA A 59 48.97 3.75 30.35
C ALA A 59 49.48 5.19 30.17
N HIS A 60 48.58 6.15 30.18
CA HIS A 60 48.90 7.54 30.48
C HIS A 60 47.88 8.12 31.47
N HIS A 61 48.40 8.53 32.62
CA HIS A 61 47.75 9.31 33.66
C HIS A 61 47.26 10.67 33.13
N ILE A 62 46.03 11.04 33.44
CA ILE A 62 45.52 12.41 33.38
C ILE A 62 44.84 12.75 34.73
N PRO A 63 45.05 13.95 35.31
CA PRO A 63 44.66 14.27 36.68
C PRO A 63 43.16 14.55 36.83
N THR A 64 42.66 14.21 38.02
CA THR A 64 41.28 14.34 38.47
C THR A 64 40.97 15.79 38.90
N THR A 65 39.99 16.43 38.27
CA THR A 65 39.26 17.56 38.85
C THR A 65 37.77 17.23 38.86
N ALA A 66 37.27 16.95 40.05
CA ALA A 66 35.88 16.62 40.32
C ALA A 66 34.98 17.86 40.22
N THR A 67 33.91 17.75 39.44
CA THR A 67 32.77 18.67 39.48
C THR A 67 31.53 17.83 39.82
N PRO A 68 30.67 18.22 40.79
CA PRO A 68 29.60 17.35 41.25
C PRO A 68 28.46 17.28 40.22
N ILE A 69 28.16 16.06 39.75
CA ILE A 69 27.01 15.77 38.92
C ILE A 69 25.75 15.84 39.80
N ARG A 70 24.85 16.77 39.44
CA ARG A 70 23.51 16.93 39.99
C ARG A 70 22.71 15.65 39.72
N GLY A 71 22.21 15.00 40.79
CA GLY A 71 21.46 13.76 40.70
C GLY A 71 20.26 13.88 39.76
N ILE A 72 20.23 13.04 38.73
CA ILE A 72 19.06 12.83 37.89
C ILE A 72 18.14 11.91 38.67
N THR A 73 17.11 12.49 39.28
CA THR A 73 15.93 11.74 39.75
C THR A 73 15.28 11.08 38.54
N THR A 74 15.26 9.75 38.54
CA THR A 74 14.52 8.94 37.58
C THR A 74 13.03 9.21 37.76
N ASN A 75 12.47 10.09 36.93
CA ASN A 75 11.02 10.15 36.74
C ASN A 75 10.61 8.84 36.06
N THR A 76 10.01 7.95 36.84
CA THR A 76 9.34 6.75 36.34
C THR A 76 8.16 7.20 35.50
N THR A 77 8.32 7.21 34.17
CA THR A 77 7.19 7.34 33.23
C THR A 77 6.19 6.23 33.54
N PRO A 78 4.88 6.50 33.65
CA PRO A 78 3.92 5.44 33.91
C PRO A 78 3.96 4.46 32.73
N LYS A 79 4.25 3.19 33.02
CA LYS A 79 4.06 2.09 32.08
C LYS A 79 2.57 2.09 31.73
N MET A 80 2.20 2.54 30.52
CA MET A 80 0.80 2.49 30.07
C MET A 80 0.31 1.06 30.28
N ALA A 81 -0.68 0.90 31.15
CA ALA A 81 -1.32 -0.38 31.37
C ALA A 81 -1.94 -0.81 30.04
N THR A 82 -1.70 -2.06 29.63
CA THR A 82 -2.41 -2.64 28.49
C THR A 82 -3.88 -2.72 28.88
N THR A 83 -4.69 -1.79 28.40
CA THR A 83 -6.13 -1.78 28.63
C THR A 83 -6.73 -2.98 27.90
N THR A 84 -7.11 -4.02 28.64
CA THR A 84 -7.74 -5.25 28.10
C THR A 84 -9.22 -5.06 27.79
N THR A 85 -9.79 -3.89 28.11
CA THR A 85 -11.19 -3.55 27.89
C THR A 85 -11.34 -2.78 26.59
N LEU A 86 -12.36 -3.14 25.80
CA LEU A 86 -12.73 -2.42 24.60
C LEU A 86 -13.24 -1.01 24.96
N ASP A 87 -12.60 0.02 24.41
CA ASP A 87 -13.04 1.41 24.54
C ASP A 87 -14.38 1.62 23.80
N PRO A 88 -15.41 2.17 24.48
CA PRO A 88 -16.72 2.43 23.87
C PRO A 88 -16.68 3.28 22.59
N GLN A 89 -15.74 4.23 22.49
CA GLN A 89 -15.63 5.10 21.30
C GLN A 89 -15.14 4.30 20.09
N TYR A 90 -14.18 3.41 20.29
CA TYR A 90 -13.71 2.50 19.25
C TYR A 90 -14.76 1.44 18.90
N ALA A 91 -15.47 0.91 19.89
CA ALA A 91 -16.60 0.00 19.65
C ALA A 91 -17.66 0.65 18.74
N GLN A 92 -18.03 1.91 19.02
CA GLN A 92 -18.98 2.66 18.21
C GLN A 92 -18.44 2.94 16.80
N LEU A 93 -17.16 3.30 16.67
CA LEU A 93 -16.51 3.47 15.36
C LEU A 93 -16.61 2.19 14.53
N PHE A 94 -16.24 1.03 15.11
CA PHE A 94 -16.26 -0.25 14.39
C PHE A 94 -17.66 -0.71 14.04
N GLN A 95 -18.63 -0.53 14.94
CA GLN A 95 -20.04 -0.80 14.64
C GLN A 95 -20.56 0.06 13.49
N THR A 96 -20.16 1.34 13.44
CA THR A 96 -20.51 2.26 12.35
C THR A 96 -19.92 1.79 11.02
N LEU A 97 -18.63 1.46 11.00
CA LEU A 97 -17.95 0.97 9.79
C LEU A 97 -18.55 -0.34 9.29
N GLU A 98 -18.83 -1.28 10.19
CA GLU A 98 -19.47 -2.54 9.83
C GLU A 98 -20.87 -2.33 9.26
N SER A 99 -21.71 -1.52 9.93
CA SER A 99 -23.08 -1.24 9.48
C SER A 99 -23.08 -0.56 8.11
N GLN A 100 -22.15 0.37 7.88
CA GLN A 100 -21.97 1.03 6.60
C GLN A 100 -21.50 0.03 5.53
N PHE A 101 -20.55 -0.85 5.84
CA PHE A 101 -20.07 -1.84 4.89
C PHE A 101 -21.16 -2.85 4.51
N GLN A 102 -22.08 -3.18 5.42
CA GLN A 102 -23.23 -4.06 5.16
C GLN A 102 -24.21 -3.49 4.13
N THR A 103 -24.16 -2.18 3.83
CA THR A 103 -24.98 -1.60 2.74
C THR A 103 -24.41 -1.86 1.35
N THR A 104 -23.20 -2.42 1.26
CA THR A 104 -22.56 -2.78 -0.01
C THR A 104 -23.01 -4.15 -0.51
N THR A 105 -22.73 -4.41 -1.79
CA THR A 105 -22.89 -5.75 -2.39
C THR A 105 -21.69 -6.68 -2.15
N LEU A 106 -20.67 -6.20 -1.42
CA LEU A 106 -19.42 -6.93 -1.18
C LEU A 106 -19.58 -7.97 -0.06
N PRO A 107 -18.68 -8.97 0.05
CA PRO A 107 -18.69 -9.90 1.18
C PRO A 107 -18.50 -9.16 2.50
N HIS A 108 -19.54 -9.19 3.35
CA HIS A 108 -19.63 -8.36 4.55
C HIS A 108 -18.56 -8.68 5.60
N ASP A 109 -18.02 -9.90 5.59
CA ASP A 109 -16.96 -10.35 6.49
C ASP A 109 -15.60 -9.67 6.21
N LYS A 110 -15.47 -8.83 5.18
CA LYS A 110 -14.22 -8.16 4.81
C LYS A 110 -14.06 -6.75 5.40
N TRP A 111 -15.08 -6.19 6.05
CA TRP A 111 -15.07 -4.79 6.52
C TRP A 111 -13.87 -4.44 7.41
N TYR A 112 -13.41 -5.39 8.23
CA TYR A 112 -12.31 -5.14 9.16
C TYR A 112 -10.96 -4.95 8.45
N ILE A 113 -10.83 -5.37 7.19
CA ILE A 113 -9.63 -5.11 6.39
C ILE A 113 -9.53 -3.62 6.05
N LEU A 114 -10.66 -2.98 5.72
CA LEU A 114 -10.72 -1.53 5.58
C LEU A 114 -10.44 -0.86 6.93
N ALA A 115 -11.02 -1.36 8.03
CA ALA A 115 -10.82 -0.79 9.35
C ALA A 115 -9.34 -0.84 9.79
N ILE A 116 -8.66 -1.98 9.70
CA ILE A 116 -7.26 -2.08 10.10
C ILE A 116 -6.35 -1.20 9.25
N SER A 117 -6.63 -1.11 7.94
CA SER A 117 -5.82 -0.36 6.98
C SER A 117 -5.97 1.15 7.14
N THR A 118 -7.14 1.62 7.59
CA THR A 118 -7.37 3.02 7.97
C THR A 118 -6.79 3.34 9.35
N LEU A 119 -6.95 2.46 10.35
CA LEU A 119 -6.38 2.65 11.68
C LEU A 119 -4.85 2.80 11.61
N VAL A 120 -4.18 1.87 10.93
CA VAL A 120 -2.71 1.87 10.84
C VAL A 120 -2.16 3.09 10.07
N ALA A 121 -2.95 3.71 9.20
CA ALA A 121 -2.54 4.91 8.49
C ALA A 121 -2.66 6.20 9.33
N ASN A 122 -3.42 6.17 10.43
CA ASN A 122 -3.73 7.33 11.29
C ASN A 122 -2.73 7.49 12.45
N PRO A 123 -2.89 8.50 13.34
CA PRO A 123 -1.92 8.82 14.40
C PRO A 123 -1.67 7.71 15.43
N ASP A 124 -2.68 6.89 15.74
CA ASP A 124 -2.64 5.91 16.83
C ASP A 124 -2.73 4.46 16.32
N PRO A 125 -1.73 3.95 15.56
CA PRO A 125 -1.78 2.64 14.94
C PRO A 125 -1.87 1.48 15.96
N GLU A 126 -1.42 1.68 17.19
CA GLU A 126 -1.52 0.70 18.28
C GLU A 126 -2.97 0.39 18.66
N ARG A 127 -3.92 1.26 18.30
CA ARG A 127 -5.37 1.05 18.54
C ARG A 127 -5.97 -0.05 17.66
N ALA A 128 -5.15 -0.68 16.81
CA ALA A 128 -5.42 -2.00 16.26
C ALA A 128 -5.76 -3.05 17.34
N ASP A 129 -5.27 -2.86 18.57
CA ASP A 129 -5.66 -3.64 19.74
C ASP A 129 -7.19 -3.62 19.99
N GLN A 130 -7.84 -2.47 19.84
CA GLN A 130 -9.28 -2.30 20.00
C GLN A 130 -10.05 -3.03 18.91
N LEU A 131 -9.58 -2.98 17.66
CA LEU A 131 -10.22 -3.72 16.57
C LEU A 131 -10.15 -5.22 16.82
N TYR A 132 -9.00 -5.72 17.31
CA TYR A 132 -8.85 -7.12 17.67
C TYR A 132 -9.78 -7.53 18.83
N LEU A 133 -9.90 -6.73 19.88
CA LEU A 133 -10.86 -6.97 20.97
C LEU A 133 -12.31 -6.98 20.46
N TYR A 134 -12.66 -6.03 19.59
CA TYR A 134 -14.00 -5.94 19.01
C TYR A 134 -14.34 -7.20 18.20
N LEU A 135 -13.42 -7.62 17.32
CA LEU A 135 -13.62 -8.82 16.50
C LEU A 135 -13.66 -10.08 17.36
N THR A 136 -12.71 -10.27 18.27
CA THR A 136 -12.66 -11.48 19.11
C THR A 136 -13.80 -11.59 20.11
N SER A 137 -14.55 -10.52 20.37
CA SER A 137 -15.79 -10.56 21.15
C SER A 137 -16.97 -11.19 20.40
N LYS A 138 -16.86 -11.36 19.07
CA LYS A 138 -17.97 -11.85 18.25
C LYS A 138 -18.06 -13.38 18.18
N PRO A 139 -19.27 -13.95 17.99
CA PRO A 139 -19.46 -15.39 17.98
C PRO A 139 -18.61 -16.15 16.96
N GLU A 140 -18.36 -15.58 15.78
CA GLU A 140 -17.58 -16.18 14.70
C GLU A 140 -16.09 -16.39 15.07
N TYR A 141 -15.59 -15.70 16.09
CA TYR A 141 -14.21 -15.80 16.58
C TYR A 141 -14.12 -16.44 17.98
N SER A 142 -15.12 -17.23 18.35
CA SER A 142 -15.19 -17.89 19.67
C SER A 142 -14.14 -18.97 19.89
N THR A 143 -13.52 -19.51 18.84
CA THR A 143 -12.51 -20.59 18.95
C THR A 143 -11.08 -20.12 18.66
N PRO A 144 -10.04 -20.77 19.22
CA PRO A 144 -8.66 -20.44 18.90
C PRO A 144 -8.35 -20.55 17.41
N SER A 145 -8.85 -21.58 16.72
CA SER A 145 -8.64 -21.77 15.28
C SER A 145 -9.23 -20.61 14.46
N SER A 146 -10.43 -20.13 14.79
CA SER A 146 -11.01 -18.95 14.14
C SER A 146 -10.20 -17.68 14.40
N ARG A 147 -9.63 -17.52 15.60
CA ARG A 147 -8.77 -16.37 15.94
C ARG A 147 -7.40 -16.42 15.26
N GLN A 148 -6.84 -17.61 15.07
CA GLN A 148 -5.63 -17.83 14.27
C GLN A 148 -5.83 -17.44 12.80
N VAL A 149 -6.98 -17.80 12.20
CA VAL A 149 -7.34 -17.37 10.85
C VAL A 149 -7.51 -15.85 10.78
N LEU A 150 -8.18 -15.26 11.77
CA LEU A 150 -8.35 -13.81 11.86
C LEU A 150 -7.02 -13.08 11.93
N ILE A 151 -6.14 -13.43 12.88
CA ILE A 151 -4.85 -12.74 13.02
C ILE A 151 -3.95 -12.93 11.80
N ARG A 152 -4.04 -14.08 11.10
CA ARG A 152 -3.33 -14.28 9.84
C ARG A 152 -3.78 -13.26 8.78
N ARG A 153 -5.09 -13.01 8.65
CA ARG A 153 -5.64 -12.00 7.73
C ARG A 153 -5.29 -10.57 8.15
N ILE A 154 -5.36 -10.24 9.44
CA ILE A 154 -4.94 -8.94 9.98
C ILE A 154 -3.44 -8.70 9.72
N ARG A 155 -2.59 -9.68 10.02
CA ARG A 155 -1.15 -9.61 9.75
C ARG A 155 -0.85 -9.43 8.27
N GLU A 156 -1.57 -10.12 7.39
CA GLU A 156 -1.44 -9.92 5.95
C GLU A 156 -1.80 -8.49 5.53
N ALA A 157 -2.91 -7.93 6.04
CA ALA A 157 -3.29 -6.55 5.78
C ALA A 157 -2.22 -5.55 6.27
N LEU A 158 -1.66 -5.78 7.46
CA LEU A 158 -0.58 -4.97 8.03
C LEU A 158 0.71 -5.06 7.21
N ILE A 159 1.11 -6.26 6.77
CA ILE A 159 2.28 -6.46 5.90
C ILE A 159 2.08 -5.72 4.58
N LYS A 160 0.92 -5.87 3.91
CA LYS A 160 0.61 -5.14 2.68
C LYS A 160 0.60 -3.62 2.88
N SER A 161 0.23 -3.15 4.08
CA SER A 161 0.25 -1.72 4.42
C SER A 161 1.66 -1.14 4.56
N VAL A 162 2.70 -1.94 4.86
CA VAL A 162 4.07 -1.47 5.12
C VAL A 162 4.60 -0.58 3.99
N ILE A 163 4.41 -0.98 2.73
CA ILE A 163 4.93 -0.24 1.57
C ILE A 163 4.15 1.06 1.29
N ILE A 164 3.00 1.25 1.93
CA ILE A 164 2.10 2.38 1.72
C ILE A 164 2.19 3.40 2.84
N VAL A 165 2.19 2.94 4.10
CA VAL A 165 2.14 3.82 5.29
C VAL A 165 3.46 3.87 6.06
N GLY A 166 4.47 3.12 5.61
CA GLY A 166 5.75 2.96 6.28
C GLY A 166 5.73 1.86 7.34
N VAL A 167 6.89 1.25 7.59
CA VAL A 167 7.02 0.02 8.40
C VAL A 167 6.68 0.20 9.89
N CYS A 168 6.92 1.37 10.46
CA CYS A 168 6.78 1.59 11.90
C CYS A 168 5.34 1.43 12.38
N LYS A 169 4.35 1.92 11.62
CA LYS A 169 2.95 1.89 12.06
C LYS A 169 2.38 0.46 12.10
N PRO A 170 2.57 -0.40 11.08
CA PRO A 170 2.20 -1.81 11.17
C PRO A 170 2.91 -2.58 12.28
N ILE A 171 4.17 -2.22 12.61
CA ILE A 171 4.89 -2.82 13.74
C ILE A 171 4.19 -2.47 15.06
N GLU A 172 3.87 -1.20 15.31
CA GLU A 172 3.14 -0.79 16.51
C GLU A 172 1.79 -1.50 16.62
N ALA A 173 1.05 -1.59 15.52
CA ALA A 173 -0.25 -2.27 15.45
C ALA A 173 -0.16 -3.76 15.83
N ILE A 174 0.76 -4.53 15.22
CA ILE A 174 0.86 -5.97 15.49
C ILE A 174 1.42 -6.24 16.90
N LEU A 175 2.32 -5.40 17.40
CA LEU A 175 2.82 -5.52 18.78
C LEU A 175 1.73 -5.20 19.81
N ALA A 176 0.82 -4.28 19.52
CA ALA A 176 -0.32 -3.99 20.38
C ALA A 176 -1.29 -5.17 20.45
N ILE A 177 -1.63 -5.77 19.30
CA ILE A 177 -2.45 -6.98 19.24
C ILE A 177 -1.79 -8.15 19.99
N SER A 178 -0.50 -8.38 19.79
CA SER A 178 0.18 -9.53 20.39
C SER A 178 0.25 -9.51 21.92
N LYS A 179 0.07 -8.33 22.55
CA LYS A 179 -0.07 -8.19 24.01
C LYS A 179 -1.42 -8.72 24.53
N LEU A 180 -2.41 -8.85 23.67
CA LEU A 180 -3.77 -9.32 24.00
C LEU A 180 -4.00 -10.79 23.64
N GLU A 181 -3.26 -11.32 22.67
CA GLU A 181 -3.42 -12.71 22.21
C GLU A 181 -3.11 -13.73 23.32
N ALA A 182 -4.06 -14.63 23.59
CA ALA A 182 -3.80 -15.82 24.37
C ALA A 182 -2.82 -16.74 23.63
N PRO A 183 -1.98 -17.54 24.32
CA PRO A 183 -1.00 -18.41 23.68
C PRO A 183 -1.57 -19.32 22.58
N GLU A 184 -2.78 -19.84 22.78
CA GLU A 184 -3.50 -20.71 21.85
C GLU A 184 -4.03 -19.99 20.59
N ASP A 185 -4.17 -18.67 20.64
CA ASP A 185 -4.71 -17.86 19.54
C ASP A 185 -3.64 -17.43 18.53
N LYS A 186 -2.36 -17.56 18.93
CA LYS A 186 -1.22 -17.12 18.13
C LYS A 186 -1.02 -18.01 16.92
N ASP A 187 -0.91 -17.38 15.75
CA ASP A 187 -0.61 -18.07 14.50
C ASP A 187 0.85 -17.90 14.07
N TYR A 188 1.65 -18.97 14.19
CA TYR A 188 3.07 -18.95 13.87
C TYR A 188 3.41 -19.20 12.39
N THR A 189 2.42 -19.26 11.50
CA THR A 189 2.69 -19.38 10.06
C THR A 189 3.44 -18.16 9.53
N PHE A 190 4.27 -18.37 8.51
CA PHE A 190 5.03 -17.32 7.84
C PHE A 190 4.85 -17.38 6.32
N THR A 191 4.13 -16.42 5.76
CA THR A 191 3.73 -16.45 4.34
C THR A 191 4.83 -16.01 3.37
N ARG A 192 5.95 -15.47 3.86
CA ARG A 192 7.08 -14.98 3.02
C ARG A 192 8.33 -15.84 3.17
N GLU A 193 8.19 -17.00 3.81
CA GLU A 193 9.29 -17.94 3.93
C GLU A 193 9.78 -18.34 2.53
N GLY A 194 11.08 -18.16 2.28
CA GLY A 194 11.70 -18.49 1.00
C GLY A 194 11.39 -17.53 -0.14
N TRP A 195 10.72 -16.39 0.07
CA TRP A 195 10.46 -15.40 -0.99
C TRP A 195 11.75 -14.95 -1.67
N GLN A 196 11.73 -14.86 -3.00
CA GLN A 196 12.83 -14.38 -3.84
C GLN A 196 12.34 -13.26 -4.77
N CYS A 197 13.25 -12.33 -5.07
CA CYS A 197 13.06 -11.35 -6.12
C CYS A 197 13.43 -11.94 -7.48
N ASP A 198 12.65 -12.92 -7.95
CA ASP A 198 12.87 -13.68 -9.18
C ASP A 198 11.84 -13.35 -10.28
N GLU A 199 11.92 -14.06 -11.42
CA GLU A 199 10.99 -13.87 -12.53
C GLU A 199 9.54 -14.18 -12.15
N ALA A 200 9.31 -15.18 -11.29
CA ALA A 200 7.96 -15.51 -10.85
C ALA A 200 7.37 -14.37 -9.99
N ASN A 201 8.18 -13.71 -9.15
CA ASN A 201 7.79 -12.50 -8.45
C ASN A 201 7.47 -11.36 -9.43
N HIS A 202 8.33 -11.15 -10.43
CA HIS A 202 8.13 -10.14 -11.46
C HIS A 202 6.79 -10.32 -12.18
N GLU A 203 6.53 -11.53 -12.70
CA GLU A 203 5.32 -11.88 -13.44
C GLU A 203 4.05 -11.65 -12.62
N ARG A 204 4.04 -12.08 -11.35
CA ARG A 204 2.89 -11.84 -10.45
C ARG A 204 2.69 -10.35 -10.18
N GLY A 205 3.77 -9.61 -9.95
CA GLY A 205 3.74 -8.17 -9.71
C GLY A 205 3.17 -7.41 -10.91
N VAL A 206 3.71 -7.67 -12.10
CA VAL A 206 3.27 -7.03 -13.35
C VAL A 206 1.83 -7.42 -13.68
N ALA A 207 1.44 -8.68 -13.56
CA ALA A 207 0.07 -9.12 -13.81
C ALA A 207 -0.93 -8.39 -12.90
N TRP A 208 -0.60 -8.20 -11.62
CA TRP A 208 -1.45 -7.44 -10.70
C TRP A 208 -1.53 -5.96 -11.07
N LEU A 209 -0.38 -5.35 -11.41
CA LEU A 209 -0.34 -3.97 -11.88
C LEU A 209 -1.21 -3.77 -13.12
N GLU A 210 -1.07 -4.65 -14.12
CA GLU A 210 -1.85 -4.63 -15.36
C GLU A 210 -3.35 -4.83 -15.11
N LYS A 211 -3.74 -5.66 -14.15
CA LYS A 211 -5.15 -5.83 -13.79
C LYS A 211 -5.78 -4.53 -13.28
N LEU A 212 -5.05 -3.73 -12.50
CA LEU A 212 -5.56 -2.47 -11.95
C LEU A 212 -5.43 -1.30 -12.92
N TYR A 213 -4.30 -1.18 -13.61
CA TYR A 213 -3.98 -0.04 -14.46
C TYR A 213 -4.38 -0.28 -15.92
N ALA A 214 -4.56 -1.52 -16.35
CA ALA A 214 -5.01 -1.91 -17.68
C ALA A 214 -4.28 -1.11 -18.78
N ARG A 215 -5.05 -0.41 -19.62
CA ARG A 215 -4.55 0.48 -20.68
C ARG A 215 -3.64 1.63 -20.20
N ASN A 216 -3.60 1.92 -18.89
CA ASN A 216 -2.76 2.96 -18.29
C ASN A 216 -1.45 2.43 -17.67
N THR A 217 -1.15 1.13 -17.77
CA THR A 217 0.02 0.54 -17.11
C THR A 217 1.33 1.15 -17.62
N SER A 218 1.52 1.19 -18.94
CA SER A 218 2.70 1.79 -19.57
C SER A 218 2.83 3.28 -19.21
N GLY A 219 1.76 4.05 -19.40
CA GLY A 219 1.77 5.48 -19.10
C GLY A 219 2.05 5.80 -17.62
N THR A 220 1.67 4.92 -16.69
CA THR A 220 1.99 5.08 -15.27
C THR A 220 3.46 4.77 -15.00
N LEU A 221 4.01 3.71 -15.59
CA LEU A 221 5.42 3.38 -15.46
C LEU A 221 6.33 4.41 -16.16
N ASP A 222 5.85 5.02 -17.23
CA ASP A 222 6.56 6.07 -17.97
C ASP A 222 6.74 7.35 -17.14
N LEU A 223 5.90 7.59 -16.12
CA LEU A 223 6.13 8.66 -15.13
C LEU A 223 7.47 8.49 -14.41
N PHE A 224 7.99 7.26 -14.35
CA PHE A 224 9.27 6.92 -13.73
C PHE A 224 10.41 6.72 -14.75
N ALA A 225 10.26 7.15 -16.00
CA ALA A 225 11.29 6.96 -17.03
C ALA A 225 12.67 7.55 -16.63
N ALA A 226 12.67 8.69 -15.94
CA ALA A 226 13.88 9.33 -15.39
C ALA A 226 14.26 8.81 -13.99
N HIS A 227 13.40 8.01 -13.35
CA HIS A 227 13.50 7.55 -11.98
C HIS A 227 13.36 6.02 -11.92
N LYS A 228 14.24 5.32 -12.64
CA LYS A 228 14.13 3.86 -12.88
C LYS A 228 14.01 3.02 -11.61
N ASP A 229 14.59 3.48 -10.50
CA ASP A 229 14.45 2.82 -9.20
C ASP A 229 12.98 2.74 -8.74
N PHE A 230 12.15 3.75 -9.05
CA PHE A 230 10.71 3.72 -8.75
C PHE A 230 9.95 2.74 -9.66
N ALA A 231 10.36 2.58 -10.92
CA ALA A 231 9.79 1.56 -11.79
C ALA A 231 10.13 0.14 -11.32
N TRP A 232 11.39 -0.08 -10.90
CA TRP A 232 11.83 -1.34 -10.31
C TRP A 232 11.14 -1.60 -8.96
N LEU A 233 11.13 -0.62 -8.06
CA LEU A 233 10.45 -0.68 -6.76
C LEU A 233 8.98 -1.05 -6.94
N SER A 234 8.31 -0.42 -7.91
CA SER A 234 6.90 -0.71 -8.19
C SER A 234 6.71 -2.18 -8.59
N LYS A 235 7.43 -2.66 -9.61
CA LYS A 235 7.22 -4.01 -10.15
C LYS A 235 7.68 -5.10 -9.19
N GLU A 236 8.90 -4.99 -8.66
CA GLU A 236 9.51 -6.09 -7.92
C GLU A 236 9.10 -6.11 -6.44
N ILE A 237 8.97 -4.95 -5.82
CA ILE A 237 8.79 -4.84 -4.37
C ILE A 237 7.35 -4.51 -4.04
N THR A 238 6.82 -3.37 -4.49
CA THR A 238 5.45 -2.95 -4.16
C THR A 238 4.44 -3.97 -4.68
N TYR A 239 4.45 -4.25 -5.98
CA TYR A 239 3.52 -5.22 -6.56
C TYR A 239 4.01 -6.65 -6.37
N GLY A 240 5.28 -6.97 -6.69
CA GLY A 240 5.83 -8.32 -6.55
C GLY A 240 5.74 -8.86 -5.12
N LEU A 241 6.47 -8.28 -4.17
CA LEU A 241 6.51 -8.77 -2.78
C LEU A 241 5.21 -8.51 -2.00
N PHE A 242 4.75 -7.26 -1.96
CA PHE A 242 3.69 -6.88 -1.03
C PHE A 242 2.29 -7.13 -1.61
N LEU A 243 1.98 -6.57 -2.77
CA LEU A 243 0.61 -6.43 -3.21
C LEU A 243 0.10 -7.55 -4.14
N SER A 244 0.95 -8.41 -4.70
CA SER A 244 0.53 -9.52 -5.59
C SER A 244 0.30 -10.85 -4.87
N ASP A 245 0.77 -11.00 -3.63
CA ASP A 245 0.52 -12.21 -2.85
C ASP A 245 -0.99 -12.40 -2.62
N ARG A 246 -1.50 -13.61 -2.88
CA ARG A 246 -2.89 -14.03 -2.72
C ARG A 246 -3.06 -15.23 -1.78
N GLY A 247 -2.03 -15.58 -1.03
CA GLY A 247 -2.06 -16.74 -0.14
C GLY A 247 -3.04 -16.60 1.02
N VAL A 248 -3.32 -15.36 1.45
CA VAL A 248 -4.20 -15.06 2.59
C VAL A 248 -5.31 -14.06 2.25
N LEU A 249 -4.99 -13.00 1.50
CA LEU A 249 -5.94 -11.96 1.08
C LEU A 249 -6.10 -12.00 -0.44
N ASP A 250 -7.35 -12.02 -0.92
CA ASP A 250 -7.67 -12.02 -2.35
C ASP A 250 -7.52 -10.63 -3.01
N ASP A 251 -7.98 -10.48 -4.25
CA ASP A 251 -7.91 -9.22 -5.00
C ASP A 251 -8.71 -8.09 -4.33
N LEU A 252 -9.92 -8.39 -3.86
CA LEU A 252 -10.78 -7.43 -3.20
C LEU A 252 -10.19 -7.06 -1.84
N ASP A 253 -9.79 -8.06 -1.05
CA ASP A 253 -9.10 -7.85 0.22
C ASP A 253 -7.88 -6.94 0.05
N THR A 254 -7.09 -7.18 -0.99
CA THR A 254 -5.91 -6.36 -1.30
C THR A 254 -6.29 -4.90 -1.59
N GLN A 255 -7.36 -4.63 -2.37
CA GLN A 255 -7.81 -3.24 -2.54
C GLN A 255 -8.42 -2.63 -1.28
N LEU A 256 -9.06 -3.43 -0.42
CA LEU A 256 -9.50 -3.00 0.92
C LEU A 256 -8.33 -2.68 1.85
N VAL A 257 -7.10 -3.07 1.51
CA VAL A 257 -5.90 -2.54 2.14
C VAL A 257 -5.42 -1.26 1.45
N VAL A 258 -5.18 -1.36 0.14
CA VAL A 258 -4.44 -0.35 -0.61
C VAL A 258 -5.19 0.98 -0.70
N LEU A 259 -6.45 0.97 -1.13
CA LEU A 259 -7.23 2.20 -1.28
C LEU A 259 -7.40 2.92 0.08
N PRO A 260 -7.84 2.24 1.16
CA PRO A 260 -7.98 2.90 2.46
C PRO A 260 -6.67 3.43 3.05
N ALA A 261 -5.57 2.67 2.93
CA ALA A 261 -4.26 3.09 3.44
C ALA A 261 -3.70 4.32 2.70
N ILE A 262 -3.87 4.39 1.38
CA ILE A 262 -3.46 5.56 0.57
C ILE A 262 -4.37 6.75 0.88
N MET A 263 -5.69 6.55 0.84
CA MET A 263 -6.67 7.63 1.02
C MET A 263 -6.58 8.27 2.42
N SER A 264 -6.28 7.50 3.46
CA SER A 264 -6.05 8.00 4.83
C SER A 264 -4.86 8.96 4.94
N GLN A 265 -3.95 8.94 3.96
CA GLN A 265 -2.83 9.88 3.86
C GLN A 265 -3.18 11.14 3.05
N ASN A 266 -4.42 11.27 2.58
CA ASN A 266 -4.94 12.42 1.84
C ASN A 266 -4.17 12.67 0.52
N LEU A 267 -3.86 11.59 -0.21
CA LEU A 267 -3.06 11.61 -1.45
C LEU A 267 -3.95 11.55 -2.69
N ARG A 268 -4.13 12.68 -3.39
CA ARG A 268 -5.09 12.79 -4.51
C ARG A 268 -4.83 11.80 -5.65
N ILE A 269 -3.60 11.77 -6.15
CA ILE A 269 -3.25 11.07 -7.41
C ILE A 269 -3.38 9.56 -7.21
N GLU A 270 -2.78 9.04 -6.16
CA GLU A 270 -2.76 7.63 -5.83
C GLU A 270 -4.16 7.15 -5.42
N THR A 271 -4.92 7.97 -4.68
CA THR A 271 -6.33 7.65 -4.40
C THR A 271 -7.15 7.57 -5.69
N HIS A 272 -6.98 8.49 -6.64
CA HIS A 272 -7.65 8.39 -7.95
C HIS A 272 -7.32 7.07 -8.65
N TRP A 273 -6.03 6.70 -8.71
CA TRP A 273 -5.61 5.45 -9.35
C TRP A 273 -6.23 4.21 -8.71
N HIS A 274 -6.38 4.20 -7.38
CA HIS A 274 -6.90 3.05 -6.66
C HIS A 274 -8.42 3.01 -6.55
N ILE A 275 -9.13 4.14 -6.63
CA ILE A 275 -10.57 4.17 -6.90
C ILE A 275 -10.81 3.51 -8.26
N ARG A 276 -10.09 3.95 -9.31
CA ARG A 276 -10.18 3.37 -10.66
C ARG A 276 -9.84 1.89 -10.70
N GLY A 277 -8.75 1.49 -10.06
CA GLY A 277 -8.34 0.09 -9.98
C GLY A 277 -9.41 -0.78 -9.30
N THR A 278 -9.99 -0.31 -8.21
CA THR A 278 -11.08 -1.00 -7.50
C THR A 278 -12.32 -1.16 -8.39
N ARG A 279 -12.69 -0.12 -9.15
CA ARG A 279 -13.77 -0.19 -10.14
C ARG A 279 -13.52 -1.23 -11.23
N ARG A 280 -12.29 -1.32 -11.73
CA ARG A 280 -11.88 -2.32 -12.75
C ARG A 280 -11.87 -3.76 -12.25
N LEU A 281 -11.80 -3.97 -10.94
CA LEU A 281 -12.02 -5.30 -10.34
C LEU A 281 -13.50 -5.71 -10.31
N GLY A 282 -14.41 -4.83 -10.76
CA GLY A 282 -15.85 -5.09 -10.82
C GLY A 282 -16.64 -4.59 -9.61
N VAL A 283 -16.00 -3.93 -8.63
CA VAL A 283 -16.69 -3.30 -7.50
C VAL A 283 -17.50 -2.12 -8.01
N SER A 284 -18.80 -2.03 -7.69
CA SER A 284 -19.69 -0.98 -8.22
C SER A 284 -19.28 0.43 -7.77
N LEU A 285 -19.68 1.46 -8.51
CA LEU A 285 -19.42 2.86 -8.13
C LEU A 285 -20.00 3.19 -6.75
N GLU A 286 -21.19 2.65 -6.45
CA GLU A 286 -21.85 2.82 -5.17
C GLU A 286 -21.05 2.19 -4.03
N ASP A 287 -20.62 0.94 -4.21
CA ASP A 287 -19.79 0.26 -3.21
C ASP A 287 -18.47 1.00 -2.99
N VAL A 288 -17.79 1.47 -4.06
CA VAL A 288 -16.56 2.28 -3.92
C VAL A 288 -16.82 3.58 -3.16
N ARG A 289 -17.97 4.23 -3.36
CA ARG A 289 -18.36 5.41 -2.58
C ARG A 289 -18.47 5.06 -1.10
N VAL A 290 -19.15 3.97 -0.77
CA VAL A 290 -19.28 3.49 0.62
C VAL A 290 -17.92 3.20 1.24
N LEU A 291 -16.98 2.58 0.50
CA LEU A 291 -15.61 2.36 0.98
C LEU A 291 -14.90 3.69 1.29
N CYS A 292 -14.97 4.67 0.38
CA CYS A 292 -14.34 5.98 0.56
C CYS A 292 -14.94 6.76 1.74
N GLU A 293 -16.25 6.73 1.92
CA GLU A 293 -16.91 7.34 3.08
C GLU A 293 -16.48 6.66 4.40
N GLY A 294 -16.23 5.34 4.39
CA GLY A 294 -15.70 4.63 5.56
C GLY A 294 -14.32 5.15 5.96
N VAL A 295 -13.46 5.43 4.98
CA VAL A 295 -12.15 6.06 5.22
C VAL A 295 -12.29 7.46 5.79
N LYS A 296 -13.23 8.27 5.28
CA LYS A 296 -13.51 9.62 5.81
C LYS A 296 -14.04 9.57 7.23
N HIS A 297 -14.91 8.61 7.57
CA HIS A 297 -15.39 8.43 8.94
C HIS A 297 -14.25 8.16 9.92
N VAL A 298 -13.31 7.26 9.58
CA VAL A 298 -12.14 7.02 10.44
C VAL A 298 -11.25 8.25 10.54
N ALA A 299 -11.01 8.97 9.44
CA ALA A 299 -10.24 10.21 9.49
C ALA A 299 -10.90 11.25 10.42
N GLY A 300 -12.22 11.42 10.31
CA GLY A 300 -13.00 12.31 11.16
C GLY A 300 -12.97 11.93 12.64
N PHE A 301 -12.97 10.64 12.95
CA PHE A 301 -12.77 10.14 14.33
C PHE A 301 -11.44 10.63 14.92
N TYR A 302 -10.38 10.67 14.12
CA TYR A 302 -9.07 11.23 14.51
C TYR A 302 -8.97 12.76 14.32
N GLY A 303 -10.08 13.45 14.10
CA GLY A 303 -10.10 14.91 13.91
C GLY A 303 -9.44 15.39 12.62
N ARG A 304 -9.30 14.52 11.61
CA ARG A 304 -8.67 14.82 10.31
C ARG A 304 -9.71 14.99 9.21
N VAL A 305 -9.42 15.89 8.27
CA VAL A 305 -10.21 16.11 7.05
C VAL A 305 -9.42 15.63 5.84
N LEU A 306 -10.08 14.88 4.95
CA LEU A 306 -9.50 14.37 3.70
C LEU A 306 -9.96 15.22 2.50
N ASP A 307 -9.40 16.43 2.39
CA ASP A 307 -9.80 17.47 1.44
C ASP A 307 -9.16 17.35 0.04
N LYS A 308 -8.17 16.47 -0.14
CA LYS A 308 -7.50 16.24 -1.43
C LYS A 308 -8.06 15.02 -2.16
N VAL A 309 -8.93 14.24 -1.53
CA VAL A 309 -9.46 13.01 -2.11
C VAL A 309 -10.40 13.36 -3.26
N PRO A 310 -10.20 12.79 -4.47
CA PRO A 310 -11.09 13.00 -5.60
C PRO A 310 -12.47 12.40 -5.39
N GLY A 311 -13.47 12.91 -6.10
CA GLY A 311 -14.78 12.26 -6.20
C GLY A 311 -14.67 10.90 -6.88
N VAL A 312 -15.47 9.93 -6.46
CA VAL A 312 -15.44 8.58 -7.04
C VAL A 312 -15.90 8.59 -8.50
N GLU A 313 -16.68 9.58 -8.91
CA GLU A 313 -17.18 9.78 -10.26
C GLU A 313 -16.06 10.22 -11.23
N GLU A 314 -14.97 10.81 -10.71
CA GLU A 314 -13.86 11.30 -11.53
C GLU A 314 -13.15 10.20 -12.33
N VAL A 315 -13.29 8.93 -11.92
CA VAL A 315 -12.63 7.81 -12.60
C VAL A 315 -13.47 7.17 -13.71
N GLU A 316 -14.76 7.48 -13.82
CA GLU A 316 -15.67 6.69 -14.68
C GLU A 316 -15.34 6.79 -16.18
N GLY A 317 -14.72 7.89 -16.63
CA GLY A 317 -14.20 7.98 -18.01
C GLY A 317 -13.03 7.02 -18.30
N ASP A 318 -12.37 6.53 -17.26
CA ASP A 318 -11.19 5.69 -17.34
C ASP A 318 -11.46 4.20 -17.04
N VAL A 319 -12.65 3.85 -16.53
CA VAL A 319 -12.99 2.45 -16.20
C VAL A 319 -13.32 1.65 -17.46
#